data_AF-A0A524HF61-F1
#
_entry.id   AF-A0A524HF61-F1
#
_cell.length_a   1.000
_cell.length_b   1.000
_cell.length_c   1.000
_cell.angle_alpha   90.00
_cell.angle_beta   90.00
_cell.angle_gamma   90.00
#
_symmetry.space_group_name_H-M   'P 1'
#
loop_
_entity.id
_entity.type
_entity.pdbx_description
1 polymer ?
#
loop_
_entity_poly.entity_id
_entity_poly.type
_entity_poly.pdbx_seq_one_letter_code
_entity_poly.pdbx_strand_id
1 'polypeptide(L)'
;MTASRRAGLLGWLLVAALVWLVAYPLVLVLIEGVRNSTGWTLDEIRRFAGRSTEWQALWASLWLSLASVVLAGAIGVPLAFLFERVDFPGRKLLGMLVALPAVLPPLVGVVAFLFRYGETGFIGRFVQYVFRLENPPWRLSGPG
;
A
#
# COMPACT_ATOMS: atom_id res chain seq x y z
N MET A 1 12.45 30.33 35.36
CA MET A 1 12.12 28.87 35.46
C MET A 1 10.67 28.52 35.04
N THR A 2 9.83 29.47 34.61
CA THR A 2 8.40 29.22 34.25
C THR A 2 8.18 28.87 32.77
N ALA A 3 9.06 29.31 31.87
CA ALA A 3 8.94 29.07 30.43
C ALA A 3 9.13 27.58 30.05
N SER A 4 10.05 26.86 30.70
CA SER A 4 10.30 25.43 30.42
C SER A 4 9.15 24.53 30.88
N ARG A 5 8.48 24.86 32.00
CA ARG A 5 7.27 24.16 32.45
C ARG A 5 6.10 24.36 31.50
N ARG A 6 5.91 25.57 30.97
CA ARG A 6 4.86 25.85 29.97
C ARG A 6 5.11 25.11 28.66
N ALA A 7 6.35 25.09 28.18
CA ALA A 7 6.74 24.32 27.00
C ALA A 7 6.51 22.81 27.17
N GLY A 8 6.83 22.25 28.34
CA GLY A 8 6.55 20.84 28.66
C GLY A 8 5.05 20.51 28.70
N LEU A 9 4.23 21.38 29.30
CA LEU A 9 2.77 21.21 29.34
C LEU A 9 2.15 21.27 27.94
N LEU A 10 2.59 22.22 27.10
CA LEU A 10 2.13 22.31 25.71
C LEU A 10 2.51 21.06 24.90
N GLY A 11 3.70 20.51 25.13
CA GLY A 11 4.13 19.25 24.51
C GLY A 11 3.23 18.07 24.90
N TRP A 12 2.92 17.91 26.19
CA TRP A 12 2.01 16.86 26.66
C TRP A 12 0.58 17.03 26.14
N LEU A 13 0.08 18.27 26.08
CA LEU A 13 -1.23 18.57 25.50
C LEU A 13 -1.28 18.22 24.01
N LEU A 14 -0.22 18.54 23.25
CA LEU A 14 -0.11 18.17 21.85
C LEU A 14 -0.10 16.66 21.65
N VAL A 15 0.69 15.93 22.45
CA VAL A 15 0.72 14.46 22.41
C VAL A 15 -0.65 13.87 22.74
N ALA A 16 -1.32 14.37 23.78
CA ALA A 16 -2.66 13.94 24.15
C ALA A 16 -3.67 14.21 23.02
N ALA A 17 -3.59 15.37 22.36
CA ALA A 17 -4.44 15.70 21.22
C ALA A 17 -4.19 14.77 20.02
N LEU A 18 -2.92 14.47 19.70
CA LEU A 18 -2.55 13.54 18.63
C LEU A 18 -3.01 12.11 18.92
N VAL A 19 -2.83 11.65 20.15
CA VAL A 19 -3.30 10.33 20.59
C VAL A 19 -4.82 10.28 20.51
N TRP A 20 -5.52 11.30 21.00
CA TRP A 20 -6.98 11.36 20.93
C TRP A 20 -7.49 11.35 19.48
N LEU A 21 -6.85 12.10 18.58
CA LEU A 21 -7.20 12.15 17.16
C LEU A 21 -7.16 10.78 16.49
N VAL A 22 -6.20 9.93 16.86
CA VAL A 22 -6.06 8.57 16.30
C VAL A 22 -6.91 7.55 17.06
N ALA A 23 -6.88 7.59 18.39
CA ALA A 23 -7.57 6.62 19.23
C ALA A 23 -9.09 6.75 19.16
N TYR A 24 -9.63 7.96 19.05
CA TYR A 24 -11.08 8.19 19.00
C TYR A 24 -11.77 7.45 17.84
N PRO A 25 -11.39 7.63 16.56
CA PRO A 25 -12.02 6.90 15.46
C PRO A 25 -11.76 5.39 15.53
N LEU A 26 -10.60 4.95 16.03
CA LEU A 26 -10.32 3.52 16.22
C LEU A 26 -11.27 2.89 17.24
N VAL A 27 -11.49 3.56 18.38
CA VAL A 27 -12.43 3.10 19.41
C VAL A 27 -13.86 3.10 18.86
N LEU A 28 -14.25 4.10 18.08
CA LEU A 28 -15.56 4.10 17.43
C LEU A 28 -15.74 2.92 16.48
N VAL A 29 -14.75 2.62 15.62
CA VAL A 29 -14.80 1.46 14.71
C VAL A 29 -14.91 0.15 15.50
N LEU A 30 -14.17 0.02 16.60
CA LEU A 30 -14.24 -1.16 17.46
C LEU A 30 -15.61 -1.31 18.13
N ILE A 31 -16.18 -0.22 18.67
CA ILE A 31 -17.51 -0.23 19.29
C ILE A 31 -18.58 -0.55 18.24
N GLU A 32 -18.52 0.06 17.06
CA GLU A 32 -19.47 -0.20 15.97
C GLU A 32 -19.37 -1.65 15.48
N GLY A 33 -18.17 -2.25 15.50
CA GLY A 33 -17.99 -3.66 15.16
C GLY A 33 -18.67 -4.64 16.12
N VAL A 34 -19.02 -4.23 17.35
CA VAL A 34 -19.68 -5.05 18.38
C VAL A 34 -21.05 -4.50 18.81
N ARG A 35 -21.59 -3.53 18.08
CA ARG A 35 -22.86 -2.89 18.39
C ARG A 35 -23.76 -2.93 17.16
N ASN A 36 -25.06 -3.11 17.38
CA ASN A 36 -26.07 -2.95 16.35
C ASN A 36 -27.15 -1.94 16.81
N SER A 37 -28.21 -1.79 16.02
CA SER A 37 -29.34 -0.91 16.32
C SER A 37 -30.11 -1.28 17.61
N THR A 38 -29.96 -2.50 18.13
CA THR A 38 -30.70 -3.02 19.30
C THR A 38 -29.85 -3.22 20.55
N GLY A 39 -28.51 -3.12 20.46
CA GLY A 39 -27.60 -3.26 21.61
C GLY A 39 -26.20 -3.76 21.24
N TRP A 40 -25.53 -4.38 22.20
CA TRP A 40 -24.23 -5.04 21.99
C TRP A 40 -24.46 -6.42 21.35
N THR A 41 -23.77 -6.73 20.26
CA THR A 41 -23.87 -8.01 19.56
C THR A 41 -22.52 -8.45 18.98
N LEU A 42 -22.34 -9.76 18.81
CA LEU A 42 -21.19 -10.36 18.12
C LEU A 42 -21.57 -10.87 16.72
N ASP A 43 -22.78 -10.60 16.25
CA ASP A 43 -23.30 -11.14 14.99
C ASP A 43 -22.54 -10.60 13.77
N GLU A 44 -22.13 -9.33 13.79
CA GLU A 44 -21.36 -8.75 12.67
C GLU A 44 -19.96 -9.35 12.57
N ILE A 45 -19.31 -9.65 13.71
CA ILE A 45 -18.03 -10.38 13.74
C ILE A 45 -18.21 -11.79 13.17
N ARG A 46 -19.27 -12.50 13.56
CA ARG A 46 -19.57 -13.84 13.02
C ARG A 46 -19.86 -13.81 11.53
N ARG A 47 -20.58 -12.80 11.05
CA ARG A 47 -20.85 -12.58 9.63
C ARG A 47 -19.58 -12.31 8.85
N PHE A 48 -18.68 -11.47 9.37
CA PHE A 48 -17.37 -11.23 8.78
C PHE A 48 -16.55 -12.52 8.70
N ALA A 49 -16.46 -13.27 9.80
CA ALA A 49 -15.72 -14.53 9.86
C ALA A 49 -16.30 -15.63 8.94
N GLY A 50 -17.62 -15.60 8.68
CA GLY A 50 -18.29 -16.55 7.80
C GLY A 50 -18.17 -16.24 6.30
N ARG A 51 -17.70 -15.05 5.91
CA ARG A 51 -17.59 -14.64 4.50
C ARG A 51 -16.23 -15.06 3.93
N SER A 52 -16.27 -16.05 3.03
CA SER A 52 -15.07 -16.54 2.33
C SER A 52 -14.34 -15.46 1.53
N THR A 53 -15.06 -14.47 0.97
CA THR A 53 -14.48 -13.34 0.23
C THR A 53 -13.54 -12.48 1.08
N GLU A 54 -13.89 -12.23 2.35
CA GLU A 54 -13.06 -11.44 3.25
C GLU A 54 -11.75 -12.15 3.58
N TRP A 55 -11.83 -13.48 3.77
CA TRP A 55 -10.65 -14.31 4.01
C TRP A 55 -9.74 -14.41 2.79
N GLN A 56 -10.32 -14.50 1.59
CA GLN A 56 -9.57 -14.44 0.34
C GLN A 56 -8.84 -13.11 0.17
N ALA A 57 -9.51 -11.99 0.45
CA ALA A 57 -8.90 -10.66 0.39
C ALA A 57 -7.78 -10.49 1.43
N LEU A 58 -7.97 -11.00 2.65
CA LEU A 58 -6.95 -10.99 3.70
C LEU A 58 -5.72 -11.80 3.27
N TRP A 59 -5.92 -13.03 2.80
CA TRP A 59 -4.83 -13.89 2.35
C TRP A 59 -4.09 -13.30 1.15
N ALA A 60 -4.81 -12.75 0.18
CA ALA A 60 -4.21 -12.07 -0.97
C ALA A 60 -3.35 -10.88 -0.53
N SER A 61 -3.82 -10.09 0.44
CA SER A 61 -3.10 -8.94 0.98
C SER A 61 -1.84 -9.35 1.77
N LEU A 62 -1.94 -10.39 2.59
CA LEU A 62 -0.80 -10.96 3.32
C LEU A 62 0.25 -11.51 2.36
N TRP A 63 -0.17 -12.31 1.37
CA TRP A 63 0.73 -12.85 0.36
C TRP A 63 1.39 -11.76 -0.47
N LEU A 64 0.61 -10.78 -0.94
CA LEU A 64 1.10 -9.67 -1.75
C LEU A 64 2.08 -8.80 -0.96
N SER A 65 1.79 -8.51 0.31
CA SER A 65 2.69 -7.71 1.16
C SER A 65 4.01 -8.45 1.43
N LEU A 66 3.97 -9.76 1.73
CA LEU A 66 5.17 -10.56 1.93
C LEU A 66 6.01 -10.63 0.65
N ALA A 67 5.39 -10.95 -0.48
CA ALA A 67 6.07 -10.98 -1.77
C ALA A 67 6.69 -9.61 -2.12
N SER A 68 5.96 -8.52 -1.86
CA SER A 68 6.45 -7.16 -2.08
C SER A 68 7.67 -6.84 -1.22
N VAL A 69 7.64 -7.15 0.08
CA VAL A 69 8.78 -6.93 0.99
C VAL A 69 9.99 -7.74 0.57
N VAL A 70 9.81 -9.02 0.22
CA VAL A 70 10.91 -9.89 -0.21
C VAL A 70 11.54 -9.37 -1.51
N LEU A 71 10.73 -9.03 -2.51
CA LEU A 71 11.22 -8.52 -3.79
C LEU A 71 11.88 -7.13 -3.63
N ALA A 72 11.28 -6.25 -2.84
CA ALA A 72 11.85 -4.94 -2.53
C ALA A 72 13.17 -5.07 -1.77
N GLY A 73 13.27 -5.98 -0.81
CA GLY A 73 14.51 -6.27 -0.10
C GLY A 73 15.58 -6.87 -1.01
N ALA A 74 15.20 -7.84 -1.85
CA ALA A 74 16.11 -8.50 -2.79
C ALA A 74 16.75 -7.54 -3.79
N ILE A 75 16.06 -6.46 -4.18
CA ILE A 75 16.58 -5.44 -5.10
C ILE A 75 17.20 -4.27 -4.33
N GLY A 76 16.52 -3.79 -3.29
CA GLY A 76 16.89 -2.60 -2.52
C GLY A 76 18.14 -2.80 -1.67
N VAL A 77 18.34 -3.98 -1.06
CA VAL A 77 19.52 -4.25 -0.23
C VAL A 77 20.80 -4.26 -1.07
N PRO A 78 20.88 -4.97 -2.22
CA PRO A 78 22.04 -4.88 -3.11
C PRO A 78 22.29 -3.47 -3.62
N LEU A 79 21.24 -2.74 -4.00
CA LEU A 79 21.38 -1.34 -4.43
C LEU A 79 21.94 -0.48 -3.31
N ALA A 80 21.41 -0.57 -2.09
CA ALA A 80 21.91 0.18 -0.94
C ALA A 80 23.39 -0.12 -0.68
N PHE A 81 23.78 -1.39 -0.75
CA PHE A 81 25.19 -1.77 -0.61
C PHE A 81 26.06 -1.19 -1.73
N LEU A 82 25.60 -1.24 -2.99
CA LEU A 82 26.31 -0.67 -4.13
C LEU A 82 26.50 0.84 -3.98
N PHE A 83 25.46 1.57 -3.58
CA PHE A 83 25.50 3.01 -3.38
C PHE A 83 26.40 3.43 -2.22
N GLU A 84 26.55 2.60 -1.19
CA GLU A 84 27.36 2.92 -0.01
C GLU A 84 28.83 2.52 -0.19
N ARG A 85 29.12 1.43 -0.91
CA ARG A 85 30.45 0.81 -0.94
C ARG A 85 31.23 1.03 -2.23
N VAL A 86 30.58 1.45 -3.31
CA VAL A 86 31.22 1.55 -4.63
C VAL A 86 30.98 2.92 -5.24
N ASP A 87 32.05 3.57 -5.67
CA ASP A 87 31.98 4.71 -6.58
C ASP A 87 32.00 4.19 -8.01
N PHE A 88 30.88 4.34 -8.72
CA PHE A 88 30.72 3.90 -10.10
C PHE A 88 30.20 5.04 -11.00
N PRO A 89 30.62 5.08 -12.27
CA PRO A 89 30.10 6.05 -13.23
C PRO A 89 28.60 5.78 -13.45
N GLY A 90 27.76 6.82 -13.34
CA GLY A 90 26.30 6.71 -13.47
C GLY A 90 25.52 6.62 -12.15
N ARG A 91 26.20 6.66 -10.99
CA ARG A 91 25.58 6.68 -9.64
C ARG A 91 24.45 7.71 -9.51
N LYS A 92 24.65 8.93 -10.01
CA LYS A 92 23.63 9.99 -9.99
C LYS A 92 22.38 9.62 -10.81
N LEU A 93 22.56 9.04 -12.00
CA LEU A 93 21.45 8.64 -12.87
C LEU A 93 20.65 7.51 -12.25
N LEU A 94 21.33 6.47 -11.77
CA LEU A 94 20.67 5.35 -11.10
C LEU A 94 19.93 5.82 -9.83
N GLY A 95 20.51 6.74 -9.07
CA GLY A 95 19.89 7.32 -7.88
C GLY A 95 18.60 8.06 -8.21
N MET A 96 18.59 8.83 -9.30
CA MET A 96 17.37 9.50 -9.79
C MET A 96 16.31 8.48 -10.21
N LEU A 97 16.68 7.42 -10.92
CA LEU A 97 15.73 6.38 -11.34
C LEU A 97 15.11 5.62 -10.16
N VAL A 98 15.90 5.32 -9.13
CA VAL A 98 15.43 4.63 -7.91
C VAL A 98 14.54 5.56 -7.07
N ALA A 99 14.84 6.85 -7.00
CA ALA A 99 14.03 7.82 -6.27
C ALA A 99 12.75 8.23 -7.01
N LEU A 100 12.73 8.10 -8.35
CA LEU A 100 11.64 8.56 -9.19
C LEU A 100 10.26 8.05 -8.73
N PRO A 101 10.04 6.75 -8.45
CA PRO A 101 8.74 6.25 -8.00
C PRO A 101 8.26 6.86 -6.68
N ALA A 102 9.17 7.28 -5.79
CA ALA A 102 8.82 7.87 -4.51
C ALA A 102 8.35 9.32 -4.63
N VAL A 103 8.81 10.03 -5.68
CA VAL A 103 8.42 11.43 -5.96
C VAL A 103 7.20 11.49 -6.87
N LEU A 104 6.98 10.47 -7.70
CA LEU A 104 5.82 10.40 -8.57
C LEU A 104 4.53 10.21 -7.76
N PRO A 105 3.43 10.91 -8.13
CA PRO A 105 2.11 10.65 -7.55
C PRO A 105 1.70 9.18 -7.71
N PRO A 106 0.97 8.59 -6.74
CA PRO A 106 0.52 7.19 -6.83
C PRO A 106 -0.23 6.86 -8.13
N LEU A 107 -0.98 7.83 -8.65
CA LEU A 107 -1.73 7.71 -9.91
C LEU A 107 -0.83 7.35 -11.11
N VAL A 108 0.41 7.86 -11.15
CA VAL A 108 1.35 7.59 -12.24
C VAL A 108 1.72 6.11 -12.26
N GLY A 109 1.89 5.49 -11.09
CA GLY A 109 2.13 4.05 -10.98
C GLY A 109 0.97 3.23 -11.56
N VAL A 110 -0.26 3.59 -11.22
CA VAL A 110 -1.48 2.93 -11.75
C VAL A 110 -1.56 3.07 -13.26
N VAL A 111 -1.39 4.29 -13.79
CA VAL A 111 -1.46 4.56 -15.23
C VAL A 111 -0.33 3.87 -15.99
N ALA A 112 0.89 3.81 -15.43
CA ALA A 112 2.01 3.07 -16.02
C ALA A 112 1.70 1.57 -16.11
N PHE A 113 1.11 0.98 -15.07
CA PHE A 113 0.64 -0.40 -15.09
C PHE A 113 -0.43 -0.61 -16.17
N LEU A 114 -1.41 0.30 -16.27
CA LEU A 114 -2.46 0.21 -17.27
C LEU A 114 -1.92 0.37 -18.71
N PHE A 115 -0.98 1.27 -18.96
CA PHE A 115 -0.35 1.38 -20.29
C PHE A 115 0.55 0.19 -20.63
N ARG A 116 1.15 -0.46 -19.62
CA ARG A 116 2.03 -1.59 -19.86
C ARG A 116 1.26 -2.90 -20.03
N TYR A 117 0.28 -3.14 -19.16
CA TYR A 117 -0.45 -4.40 -19.01
C TYR A 117 -1.94 -4.28 -19.33
N GLY A 118 -2.48 -3.11 -19.63
CA GLY A 118 -3.87 -2.95 -20.07
C GLY A 118 -4.14 -3.57 -21.43
N GLU A 119 -5.40 -3.57 -21.84
CA GLU A 119 -5.88 -4.23 -23.06
C GLU A 119 -5.20 -3.69 -24.34
N THR A 120 -4.97 -2.37 -24.39
CA THR A 120 -4.24 -1.68 -25.46
C THR A 120 -2.74 -1.52 -25.16
N GLY A 121 -2.29 -2.08 -24.03
CA GLY A 121 -0.92 -1.98 -23.57
C GLY A 121 0.07 -2.76 -24.43
N PHE A 122 1.35 -2.41 -24.32
CA PHE A 122 2.41 -3.04 -25.11
C PHE A 122 2.48 -4.55 -24.89
N ILE A 123 2.40 -5.02 -23.63
CA ILE A 123 2.54 -6.44 -23.31
C ILE A 123 1.33 -7.22 -23.82
N GLY A 124 0.12 -6.71 -23.64
CA GLY A 124 -1.11 -7.36 -24.13
C GLY A 124 -1.04 -7.60 -25.64
N ARG A 125 -0.66 -6.57 -26.41
CA ARG A 125 -0.50 -6.69 -27.87
C ARG A 125 0.66 -7.59 -28.28
N PHE A 126 1.79 -7.54 -27.57
CA PHE A 126 2.92 -8.42 -27.84
C PHE A 126 2.56 -9.90 -27.67
N VAL A 127 1.85 -10.23 -26.58
CA VAL A 127 1.36 -11.60 -26.34
C VAL A 127 0.33 -12.01 -27.39
N GLN A 128 -0.62 -11.14 -27.76
CA GLN A 128 -1.55 -11.44 -28.87
C GLN A 128 -0.82 -11.73 -30.17
N TYR A 129 0.19 -10.94 -30.50
CA TYR A 129 0.96 -11.10 -31.73
C TYR A 129 1.75 -12.42 -31.75
N VAL A 130 2.43 -12.76 -30.64
CA VAL A 130 3.22 -13.99 -30.53
C VAL A 130 2.33 -15.24 -30.56
N PHE A 131 1.21 -15.22 -29.84
CA PHE A 131 0.30 -16.36 -29.72
C PHE A 131 -0.84 -16.36 -30.74
N ARG A 132 -0.85 -15.39 -31.67
CA ARG A 132 -1.90 -15.18 -32.70
C ARG A 132 -3.32 -15.24 -32.13
N LEU A 133 -3.53 -14.58 -31.00
CA LEU A 133 -4.84 -14.53 -30.35
C LEU A 133 -5.74 -13.51 -31.05
N GLU A 134 -6.98 -13.90 -31.36
CA GLU A 134 -7.99 -12.99 -31.94
C GLU A 134 -8.47 -11.94 -30.93
N ASN A 135 -8.36 -12.24 -29.63
CA ASN A 135 -8.82 -11.40 -28.53
C ASN A 135 -7.68 -11.11 -27.55
N PRO A 136 -7.74 -10.00 -26.79
CA PRO A 136 -6.75 -9.72 -25.76
C PRO A 136 -6.67 -10.83 -24.71
N PRO A 137 -5.45 -11.22 -24.29
CA PRO A 137 -5.23 -12.36 -23.39
C PRO A 137 -5.81 -12.13 -22.00
N TRP A 138 -6.00 -10.88 -21.60
CA TRP A 138 -6.66 -10.51 -20.36
C TRP A 138 -7.33 -9.14 -20.50
N ARG A 139 -8.34 -8.92 -19.65
CA ARG A 139 -9.08 -7.67 -19.54
C ARG A 139 -8.89 -7.13 -18.14
N LEU A 140 -8.13 -6.04 -18.00
CA LEU A 140 -8.00 -5.33 -16.74
C LEU A 140 -9.17 -4.35 -16.61
N SER A 141 -10.37 -4.90 -16.44
CA SER A 141 -11.54 -4.13 -16.07
C SER A 141 -11.42 -3.80 -14.58
N GLY A 142 -11.56 -2.52 -14.21
CA GLY A 142 -11.86 -2.20 -12.81
C GLY A 142 -13.16 -2.91 -12.39
N PRO A 143 -13.36 -3.19 -11.08
CA PRO A 143 -14.69 -3.58 -10.62
C PRO A 143 -15.65 -2.46 -11.03
N GLY A 144 -16.60 -2.80 -11.91
CA GLY A 144 -17.60 -1.89 -12.45
C GLY A 144 -18.53 -1.33 -11.38
#